data_AF-A0A7Y2F1P6-F1
#
_entry.id   AF-A0A7Y2F1P6-F1
#
_cell.length_a   1.000
_cell.length_b   1.000
_cell.length_c   1.000
_cell.angle_alpha   90.00
_cell.angle_beta   90.00
_cell.angle_gamma   90.00
#
_symmetry.space_group_name_H-M   'P 1'
#
loop_
_entity.id
_entity.type
_entity.pdbx_description
1 polymer ?
#
loop_
_entity_poly.entity_id
_entity_poly.type
_entity_poly.pdbx_seq_one_letter_code
_entity_poly.pdbx_strand_id
1 'polypeptide(L)'
;MQNVLSQIFNLENLDVLSYAILKSTAETTVYKLQTTSENFILKLTLAQSCPELCKKEAFGLSYLKKRSNFIIPNVRSVGEYNS
;
A
#
# COMPACT_ATOMS: atom_id res chain seq x y z
N MET A 1 -0.63 5.01 14.72
CA MET A 1 0.14 4.45 13.57
C MET A 1 0.40 2.95 13.71
N GLN A 2 0.92 2.43 14.84
CA GLN A 2 0.99 0.97 15.09
C GLN A 2 -0.38 0.28 14.94
N ASN A 3 -1.45 0.92 15.42
CA ASN A 3 -2.82 0.40 15.33
C ASN A 3 -3.29 0.16 13.88
N VAL A 4 -2.96 1.07 12.95
CA VAL A 4 -3.34 0.96 11.53
C VAL A 4 -2.64 -0.20 10.83
N LEU A 5 -1.33 -0.38 11.08
CA LEU A 5 -0.58 -1.48 10.46
C LEU A 5 -1.11 -2.84 10.92
N SER A 6 -1.38 -3.01 12.21
CA SER A 6 -1.99 -4.24 12.73
C SER A 6 -3.38 -4.49 12.15
N GLN A 7 -4.21 -3.45 11.98
CA GLN A 7 -5.51 -3.59 11.31
C GLN A 7 -5.35 -4.08 9.87
N ILE A 8 -4.43 -3.50 9.10
CA ILE A 8 -4.17 -3.89 7.72
C ILE A 8 -3.70 -5.34 7.65
N PHE A 9 -2.76 -5.74 8.50
CA PHE A 9 -2.23 -7.11 8.47
C PHE A 9 -3.32 -8.13 8.77
N ASN A 10 -4.21 -7.83 9.72
CA ASN A 10 -5.33 -8.69 10.05
C ASN A 10 -6.39 -8.74 8.94
N LEU A 11 -6.82 -7.59 8.42
CA LEU A 11 -7.88 -7.51 7.40
C LEU A 11 -7.46 -8.13 6.07
N GLU A 12 -6.19 -7.98 5.70
CA GLU A 12 -5.64 -8.49 4.44
C GLU A 12 -5.08 -9.92 4.58
N ASN A 13 -5.20 -10.53 5.77
CA ASN A 13 -4.64 -11.83 6.14
C ASN A 13 -3.15 -11.95 5.75
N LEU A 14 -2.35 -10.96 6.16
CA LEU A 14 -0.91 -10.90 5.90
C LEU A 14 -0.13 -11.41 7.11
N ASP A 15 0.56 -12.53 6.94
CA ASP A 15 1.52 -13.05 7.91
C ASP A 15 2.87 -12.31 7.77
N VAL A 16 2.95 -11.12 8.37
CA VAL A 16 4.10 -10.21 8.26
C VAL A 16 5.18 -10.59 9.27
N LEU A 17 6.33 -11.02 8.76
CA LEU A 17 7.53 -11.35 9.55
C LEU A 17 8.28 -10.09 10.00
N SER A 18 8.38 -9.12 9.10
CA SER A 18 9.01 -7.83 9.41
C SER A 18 8.51 -6.73 8.47
N TYR A 19 8.69 -5.47 8.88
CA TYR A 19 8.45 -4.32 8.03
C TYR A 19 9.47 -3.21 8.26
N ALA A 20 9.74 -2.45 7.20
CA ALA A 20 10.65 -1.31 7.25
C ALA A 20 10.06 -0.12 6.47
N ILE A 21 10.30 1.10 6.95
CA ILE A 21 9.92 2.32 6.24
C ILE A 21 10.91 2.53 5.09
N LEU A 22 10.43 2.63 3.86
CA LEU A 22 11.23 3.00 2.69
C LEU A 22 11.27 4.52 2.48
N LYS A 23 10.12 5.17 2.69
CA LYS A 23 9.96 6.62 2.50
C LYS A 23 8.86 7.12 3.41
N SER A 24 9.07 8.28 4.03
CA SER A 24 8.02 8.97 4.79
C SER A 24 8.01 10.45 4.45
N THR A 25 6.81 10.99 4.29
CA THR A 25 6.52 12.40 4.07
C THR A 25 5.44 12.83 5.08
N ALA A 26 5.06 14.11 5.08
CA ALA A 26 4.01 14.61 5.97
C ALA A 26 2.67 13.88 5.75
N GLU A 27 2.37 13.45 4.52
CA GLU A 27 1.06 12.88 4.17
C GLU A 27 1.12 11.40 3.80
N THR A 28 2.27 10.90 3.35
CA THR A 28 2.41 9.54 2.82
C THR A 28 3.62 8.82 3.42
N THR A 29 3.40 7.60 3.89
CA THR A 29 4.45 6.68 4.32
C THR A 29 4.40 5.40 3.49
N VAL A 30 5.55 4.97 3.00
CA VAL A 30 5.75 3.75 2.20
C VAL A 30 6.56 2.76 3.02
N TYR A 31 6.03 1.54 3.15
CA TYR A 31 6.64 0.42 3.86
C TYR A 31 7.00 -0.69 2.89
N LYS A 32 8.11 -1.38 3.18
CA LYS A 32 8.38 -2.72 2.69
C LYS A 32 7.91 -3.71 3.73
N LEU A 33 7.03 -4.63 3.37
CA LEU A 33 6.58 -5.73 4.21
C LEU A 33 7.23 -7.02 3.72
N GLN A 34 7.80 -7.79 4.63
CA GLN A 34 8.27 -9.14 4.37
C GLN A 34 7.29 -10.13 4.99
N THR A 35 6.69 -10.98 4.17
CA THR A 35 5.81 -12.08 4.61
C THR A 35 6.50 -13.42 4.42
N THR A 36 5.84 -14.50 4.84
CA THR A 36 6.31 -15.87 4.61
C THR A 36 6.32 -16.27 3.14
N SER A 37 5.41 -15.72 2.32
CA SER A 37 5.29 -16.08 0.90
C SER A 37 6.01 -15.12 -0.04
N GLU A 38 5.93 -13.80 0.22
CA GLU A 38 6.48 -12.78 -0.67
C GLU A 38 6.72 -11.44 0.03
N ASN A 39 7.26 -10.47 -0.71
CA ASN A 39 7.43 -9.10 -0.23
C ASN A 39 6.35 -8.20 -0.82
N PHE A 40 5.77 -7.34 0.02
CA PHE A 40 4.80 -6.33 -0.42
C PHE A 40 5.33 -4.91 -0.21
N ILE A 41 4.79 -3.98 -0.98
CA ILE A 41 4.91 -2.55 -0.73
C ILE A 41 3.55 -2.06 -0.23
N LEU A 42 3.54 -1.47 0.96
CA LEU A 42 2.36 -0.82 1.53
C LEU A 42 2.55 0.69 1.45
N LYS A 43 1.60 1.39 0.83
CA LYS A 43 1.55 2.86 0.79
C LYS A 43 0.36 3.34 1.61
N LEU A 44 0.64 4.11 2.66
CA LEU A 44 -0.37 4.75 3.49
C LEU A 44 -0.35 6.24 3.25
N THR A 45 -1.51 6.80 2.93
CA THR A 45 -1.68 8.25 2.74
C THR A 45 -2.80 8.77 3.64
N LEU A 46 -2.57 9.92 4.27
CA LEU A 46 -3.57 10.61 5.06
C LEU A 46 -4.69 11.14 4.13
N ALA A 47 -5.93 10.72 4.40
CA ALA A 47 -7.07 11.03 3.53
C ALA A 47 -7.52 12.51 3.55
N GLN A 48 -7.00 13.32 4.49
CA GLN A 48 -7.46 14.70 4.71
C GLN A 48 -7.26 15.61 3.50
N SER A 49 -6.15 15.46 2.77
CA SER A 49 -5.84 16.29 1.60
C SER A 49 -6.31 15.69 0.28
N CYS A 50 -6.30 14.36 0.16
CA CYS A 50 -6.74 13.69 -1.07
C CYS A 50 -7.28 12.27 -0.78
N PRO A 51 -8.56 12.13 -0.41
CA PRO A 51 -9.13 10.84 0.05
C PRO A 51 -9.12 9.76 -1.05
N GLU A 52 -9.22 10.17 -2.32
CA GLU A 52 -9.27 9.26 -3.47
C GLU A 52 -7.89 9.00 -4.09
N LEU A 53 -6.79 9.49 -3.50
CA LEU A 53 -5.47 9.44 -4.13
C LEU A 53 -5.01 7.99 -4.39
N CYS A 54 -5.07 7.13 -3.37
CA CYS A 54 -4.65 5.73 -3.50
C CYS A 54 -5.53 4.95 -4.49
N LYS A 55 -6.85 5.23 -4.52
CA LYS A 55 -7.78 4.61 -5.47
C LYS A 55 -7.45 5.02 -6.91
N LYS A 56 -7.21 6.31 -7.16
CA LYS A 56 -6.83 6.83 -8.49
C LYS A 56 -5.48 6.28 -8.96
N GLU A 57 -4.50 6.20 -8.06
CA GLU A 57 -3.19 5.61 -8.37
C GLU A 57 -3.31 4.13 -8.74
N ALA A 58 -4.04 3.35 -7.94
CA ALA A 58 -4.28 1.94 -8.22
C ALA A 58 -4.98 1.69 -9.55
N PHE A 59 -5.95 2.54 -9.90
CA PHE A 59 -6.60 2.52 -11.21
C PHE A 59 -5.59 2.80 -12.34
N GLY A 60 -4.76 3.84 -12.17
CA GLY A 60 -3.72 4.21 -13.13
C GLY A 60 -2.72 3.08 -13.37
N LEU A 61 -2.24 2.43 -12.30
CA LEU A 61 -1.35 1.27 -12.39
C LEU A 61 -2.01 0.11 -13.15
N SER A 62 -3.25 -0.21 -12.81
CA SER A 62 -4.01 -1.27 -13.49
C SER A 62 -4.23 -0.98 -14.98
N TYR A 63 -4.45 0.29 -15.33
CA TYR A 63 -4.60 0.73 -16.71
C TYR A 63 -3.28 0.64 -17.49
N LEU A 64 -2.17 1.14 -16.92
CA LEU A 64 -0.84 1.13 -17.54
C LEU A 64 -0.31 -0.29 -17.75
N LYS A 65 -0.59 -1.20 -16.82
CA LYS A 65 -0.19 -2.62 -16.92
C LYS A 65 -0.75 -3.30 -18.18
N LYS A 66 -1.90 -2.85 -18.70
CA LYS A 66 -2.53 -3.40 -19.91
C LYS A 66 -2.00 -2.81 -21.22
N ARG A 67 -1.24 -1.71 -21.16
CA ARG A 67 -0.95 -0.86 -22.33
C ARG A 67 0.52 -0.49 -22.51
N SER A 68 1.36 -0.81 -21.54
CA SER A 68 2.77 -0.40 -21.55
C SER A 68 3.70 -1.60 -21.56
N ASN A 69 4.90 -1.40 -22.10
CA ASN A 69 6.00 -2.36 -22.06
C ASN A 69 6.87 -2.22 -20.79
N PHE A 70 6.46 -1.34 -19.86
CA PHE A 70 7.19 -1.12 -18.61
C PHE A 70 6.76 -2.14 -17.54
N ILE A 71 7.68 -2.42 -16.60
CA ILE A 71 7.35 -3.22 -15.42
C ILE A 71 6.49 -2.34 -14.49
N ILE A 72 5.18 -2.62 -14.49
CA ILE A 72 4.21 -1.95 -13.62
C ILE A 72 3.91 -2.84 -12.42
N PRO A 73 3.99 -2.33 -11.17
CA PRO A 73 3.69 -3.13 -9.99
C PRO A 73 2.23 -3.61 -10.01
N ASN A 74 2.01 -4.82 -9.48
CA ASN A 74 0.66 -5.34 -9.31
C ASN A 74 0.03 -4.73 -8.06
N VAL A 75 -1.18 -4.20 -8.20
CA VAL A 75 -1.97 -3.76 -7.04
C VAL A 75 -2.73 -4.96 -6.52
N ARG A 76 -2.43 -5.37 -5.28
CA ARG A 76 -3.14 -6.47 -4.60
C ARG A 76 -4.47 -5.97 -4.02
N SER A 77 -4.44 -4.88 -3.27
CA SER A 77 -5.61 -4.31 -2.60
C SER A 77 -5.48 -2.80 -2.42
N VAL A 78 -6.63 -2.16 -2.23
CA VAL A 78 -6.78 -0.73 -1.89
C VAL A 78 -7.91 -0.64 -0.88
N GLY A 79 -7.69 0.11 0.20
CA GLY A 79 -8.67 0.25 1.27
C GLY A 79 -8.48 1.54 2.04
N GLU A 80 -9.43 1.80 2.94
CA GLU A 80 -9.42 2.90 3.90
C GLU A 80 -9.35 2.32 5.30
N TYR A 81 -8.57 2.95 6.18
CA TYR A 81 -8.29 2.44 7.51
C TYR A 81 -8.39 3.56 8.53
N ASN A 82 -8.98 3.25 9.69
CA ASN A 82 -9.16 4.22 10.77
C ASN A 82 -7.89 4.31 11.61
N SER A 83 -7.39 5.54 11.78
CA SER A 83 -6.19 5.87 12.55
C SER A 83 -6.37 5.77 14.05
#